data_AF-A0A970X161-F1
#
_entry.id   AF-A0A970X161-F1
#
_cell.length_a   1.000
_cell.length_b   1.000
_cell.length_c   1.000
_cell.angle_alpha   90.00
_cell.angle_beta   90.00
_cell.angle_gamma   90.00
#
_symmetry.space_group_name_H-M   'P 1'
#
loop_
_entity.id
_entity.type
_entity.pdbx_description
1 polymer ?
#
loop_
_entity_poly.entity_id
_entity_poly.type
_entity_poly.pdbx_seq_one_letter_code
_entity_poly.pdbx_strand_id
1 'polypeptide(L)'
;MKRAESIFSFIVSFIAFVSIVVVIVTGINNNKEESDSTMQKEVTKIETGEFNKINISLLNSNIQVLDSADNTIKIVYFEREGNTYTYSVEGGFLQLVERSSFSLFSCRGFNFRPETAKLYLPIDWEGVLKIESTNGSLKLENRAKLKRLTMESTNGSIILSNVEVVEYVELDITNGSLEVKRVNAGEYVTAETTNGTVRVDNVEAAEYVTAKTTNGEIKATNLVSEKLEIAT
;
A
#
# COMPACT_ATOMS: atom_id res chain seq x y z
N MET A 1 -43.11 -40.17 20.50
CA MET A 1 -42.19 -40.55 19.40
C MET A 1 -40.92 -39.73 19.56
N LYS A 2 -39.76 -40.33 19.25
CA LYS A 2 -38.45 -40.21 19.92
C LYS A 2 -37.74 -38.83 19.88
N ARG A 3 -37.02 -38.54 20.98
CA ARG A 3 -35.73 -37.81 21.06
C ARG A 3 -34.58 -38.71 20.56
N ALA A 4 -33.55 -38.11 19.95
CA ALA A 4 -32.14 -38.53 19.87
C ALA A 4 -31.36 -37.29 19.36
N GLU A 5 -30.46 -36.62 20.10
CA GLU A 5 -29.09 -36.96 20.53
C GLU A 5 -28.07 -37.33 19.42
N SER A 6 -26.92 -36.61 19.44
CA SER A 6 -25.53 -37.10 19.23
C SER A 6 -25.02 -37.21 17.76
N ILE A 7 -24.10 -36.35 17.26
CA ILE A 7 -22.61 -36.30 17.40
C ILE A 7 -21.85 -36.94 16.20
N PHE A 8 -20.78 -36.25 15.78
CA PHE A 8 -19.57 -36.67 15.04
C PHE A 8 -19.46 -36.62 13.50
N SER A 9 -18.41 -35.86 13.11
CA SER A 9 -17.35 -36.23 12.16
C SER A 9 -17.62 -36.09 10.66
N PHE A 10 -17.12 -34.98 10.10
CA PHE A 10 -16.35 -35.07 8.85
C PHE A 10 -15.06 -34.27 8.98
N ILE A 11 -14.03 -34.95 9.50
CA ILE A 11 -12.64 -34.68 9.14
C ILE A 11 -12.51 -35.16 7.68
N VAL A 12 -12.31 -34.24 6.74
CA VAL A 12 -11.60 -34.56 5.51
C VAL A 12 -10.31 -33.78 5.54
N SER A 13 -9.27 -34.52 5.91
CA SER A 13 -7.88 -34.19 5.71
C SER A 13 -7.64 -33.87 4.23
N PHE A 14 -7.21 -32.64 3.95
CA PHE A 14 -6.35 -32.38 2.80
C PHE A 14 -5.14 -31.60 3.30
N ILE A 15 -4.05 -32.34 3.50
CA ILE A 15 -2.74 -31.80 3.85
C ILE A 15 -2.21 -31.09 2.61
N ALA A 16 -2.28 -29.77 2.58
CA ALA A 16 -1.34 -28.96 1.84
C ALA A 16 -0.37 -28.38 2.88
N PHE A 17 0.86 -28.86 2.86
CA PHE A 17 1.98 -28.32 3.61
C PHE A 17 2.29 -26.93 3.01
N VAL A 18 1.63 -25.88 3.50
CA VAL A 18 2.24 -24.55 3.50
C VAL A 18 2.77 -24.40 4.89
N SER A 19 4.10 -24.51 5.01
CA SER A 19 4.83 -24.12 6.21
C SER A 19 4.53 -22.65 6.50
N ILE A 20 3.50 -22.40 7.31
CA ILE A 20 3.23 -21.09 7.90
C ILE A 20 4.35 -20.87 8.91
N VAL A 21 5.37 -20.12 8.51
CA VAL A 21 6.40 -19.64 9.42
C VAL A 21 6.17 -18.14 9.59
N VAL A 22 5.23 -17.79 10.47
CA VAL A 22 5.09 -16.41 10.97
C VAL A 22 6.23 -16.18 11.96
N VAL A 23 7.39 -15.70 11.50
CA VAL A 23 8.43 -15.22 12.42
C VAL A 23 8.09 -13.79 12.82
N ILE A 24 7.54 -13.62 14.03
CA ILE A 24 7.47 -12.30 14.65
C ILE A 24 8.85 -11.99 15.22
N VAL A 25 9.73 -11.37 14.44
CA VAL A 25 10.98 -10.81 14.99
C VAL A 25 10.65 -9.49 15.65
N THR A 26 10.41 -9.51 16.96
CA THR A 26 10.41 -8.28 17.75
C THR A 26 11.86 -7.89 18.00
N GLY A 27 12.37 -6.89 17.29
CA GLY A 27 13.66 -6.29 17.61
C GLY A 27 13.61 -5.65 19.00
N ILE A 28 14.19 -6.31 20.01
CA ILE A 28 14.46 -5.68 21.31
C ILE A 28 15.85 -5.05 21.20
N ASN A 29 15.90 -3.77 20.86
CA ASN A 29 17.14 -3.00 20.94
C ASN A 29 17.22 -2.36 22.33
N ASN A 30 17.98 -2.98 23.23
CA ASN A 30 18.23 -2.45 24.56
C ASN A 30 19.35 -1.40 24.48
N ASN A 31 18.98 -0.14 24.27
CA ASN A 31 19.76 1.00 24.74
C ASN A 31 18.80 2.07 25.24
N LYS A 32 18.90 2.35 26.55
CA LYS A 32 18.19 3.42 27.23
C LYS A 32 18.71 4.77 26.75
N GLU A 33 17.87 5.55 26.10
CA GLU A 33 17.84 7.01 26.26
C GLU A 33 16.38 7.44 26.40
N GLU A 34 16.10 8.16 27.48
CA GLU A 34 14.78 8.56 27.94
C GLU A 34 14.51 9.98 27.44
N SER A 35 13.53 10.15 26.54
CA SER A 35 13.00 11.46 26.16
C SER A 35 11.71 11.29 25.35
N ASP A 36 10.56 11.44 26.03
CA ASP A 36 9.24 11.83 25.49
C ASP A 36 8.80 11.13 24.20
N SER A 37 8.27 9.90 24.28
CA SER A 37 7.76 9.22 23.08
C SER A 37 6.68 8.19 23.38
N THR A 38 5.62 8.26 22.57
CA THR A 38 4.71 7.14 22.29
C THR A 38 5.55 5.88 22.08
N MET A 39 5.26 4.79 22.77
CA MET A 39 5.95 3.52 22.55
C MET A 39 5.77 3.12 21.08
N GLN A 40 6.84 3.22 20.31
CA GLN A 40 6.87 2.86 18.89
C GLN A 40 7.67 1.58 18.73
N LYS A 41 7.08 0.62 18.02
CA LYS A 41 7.69 -0.69 17.81
C LYS A 41 7.80 -0.97 16.33
N GLU A 42 9.01 -1.20 15.84
CA GLU A 42 9.22 -1.75 14.51
C GLU A 42 8.75 -3.20 14.47
N VAL A 43 7.94 -3.53 13.47
CA VAL A 43 7.38 -4.85 13.24
C VAL A 43 7.77 -5.28 11.83
N THR A 44 8.40 -6.46 11.74
CA THR A 44 8.68 -7.13 10.47
C THR A 44 7.78 -8.35 10.35
N LYS A 45 7.03 -8.45 9.25
CA LYS A 45 6.26 -9.63 8.87
C LYS A 45 6.78 -10.16 7.54
N ILE A 46 6.98 -11.47 7.46
CA ILE A 46 7.47 -12.16 6.27
C ILE A 46 6.45 -13.23 5.92
N GLU A 47 6.02 -13.26 4.67
CA GLU A 47 5.12 -14.28 4.15
C GLU A 47 5.69 -14.94 2.91
N THR A 48 5.42 -16.23 2.82
CA THR A 48 5.77 -17.08 1.70
C THR A 48 4.51 -17.78 1.21
N GLY A 49 4.18 -17.63 -0.07
CA GLY A 49 2.99 -18.22 -0.65
C GLY A 49 2.57 -17.49 -1.92
N GLU A 50 1.53 -18.01 -2.56
CA GLU A 50 0.92 -17.36 -3.72
C GLU A 50 -0.12 -16.33 -3.24
N PHE A 51 0.22 -15.06 -3.39
CA PHE A 51 -0.67 -13.94 -3.11
C PHE A 51 -0.96 -13.22 -4.41
N ASN A 52 -2.23 -13.01 -4.73
CA ASN A 52 -2.62 -12.28 -5.93
C ASN A 52 -3.08 -10.85 -5.61
N LYS A 53 -3.28 -10.52 -4.33
CA LYS A 53 -3.75 -9.22 -3.89
C LYS A 53 -3.08 -8.81 -2.58
N ILE A 54 -2.58 -7.58 -2.54
CA ILE A 54 -1.98 -6.96 -1.35
C ILE A 54 -2.64 -5.62 -1.10
N ASN A 55 -3.08 -5.39 0.13
CA ASN A 55 -3.62 -4.11 0.58
C ASN A 55 -2.88 -3.62 1.83
N ILE A 56 -2.22 -2.47 1.75
CA ILE A 56 -1.55 -1.82 2.89
C ILE A 56 -2.17 -0.45 3.10
N SER A 57 -2.87 -0.25 4.21
CA SER A 57 -3.51 1.03 4.56
C SER A 57 -2.99 1.49 5.92
N LEU A 58 -2.16 2.53 5.93
CA LEU A 58 -1.58 3.12 7.14
C LEU A 58 -2.12 4.54 7.31
N LEU A 59 -2.12 5.10 8.51
CA LEU A 59 -2.59 6.49 8.69
C LEU A 59 -1.48 7.48 8.41
N ASN A 60 -0.28 7.11 8.78
CA ASN A 60 0.70 8.06 9.27
C ASN A 60 2.10 7.78 8.70
N SER A 61 2.27 6.62 8.09
CA SER A 61 3.54 6.20 7.53
C SER A 61 3.59 6.54 6.05
N ASN A 62 4.78 6.95 5.61
CA ASN A 62 5.13 6.81 4.21
C ASN A 62 5.15 5.32 3.86
N ILE A 63 4.81 4.96 2.63
CA ILE A 63 4.87 3.57 2.16
C ILE A 63 5.77 3.54 0.94
N GLN A 64 6.85 2.77 1.03
CA GLN A 64 7.74 2.52 -0.09
C GLN A 64 7.67 1.05 -0.49
N VAL A 65 7.43 0.80 -1.77
CA VAL A 65 7.47 -0.54 -2.35
C VAL A 65 8.85 -0.78 -2.94
N LEU A 66 9.44 -1.93 -2.63
CA LEU A 66 10.80 -2.33 -2.99
C LEU A 66 10.81 -3.76 -3.51
N ASP A 67 11.84 -4.11 -4.27
CA ASP A 67 12.05 -5.50 -4.67
C ASP A 67 12.63 -6.32 -3.53
N SER A 68 12.19 -7.56 -3.45
CA SER A 68 12.61 -8.52 -2.45
C SER A 68 13.74 -9.40 -2.98
N ALA A 69 14.92 -9.31 -2.36
CA ALA A 69 16.09 -10.09 -2.75
C ALA A 69 15.98 -11.59 -2.41
N ASP A 70 15.12 -11.94 -1.44
CA ASP A 70 14.92 -13.32 -0.96
C ASP A 70 13.65 -13.98 -1.54
N ASN A 71 13.02 -13.33 -2.53
CA ASN A 71 11.76 -13.77 -3.15
C ASN A 71 10.59 -13.94 -2.17
N THR A 72 10.65 -13.30 -1.00
CA THR A 72 9.55 -13.30 -0.01
C THR A 72 8.79 -11.99 -0.04
N ILE A 73 7.53 -12.00 0.42
CA ILE A 73 6.82 -10.75 0.70
C ILE A 73 7.18 -10.35 2.13
N LYS A 74 7.71 -9.14 2.31
CA LYS A 74 8.12 -8.64 3.62
C LYS A 74 7.58 -7.24 3.87
N ILE A 75 6.97 -7.04 5.02
CA ILE A 75 6.41 -5.76 5.43
C ILE A 75 7.14 -5.32 6.70
N VAL A 76 7.83 -4.20 6.61
CA VAL A 76 8.46 -3.53 7.75
C VAL A 76 7.67 -2.27 8.03
N TYR A 77 7.03 -2.20 9.20
CA TYR A 77 6.17 -1.09 9.59
C TYR A 77 6.31 -0.79 11.08
N PHE A 78 5.79 0.36 11.51
CA PHE A 78 5.87 0.80 12.90
C PHE A 78 4.49 0.79 13.54
N GLU A 79 4.36 0.08 14.65
CA GLU A 79 3.17 0.10 15.48
C GLU A 79 3.30 1.20 16.53
N ARG A 80 2.28 2.07 16.61
CA ARG A 80 2.16 3.12 17.61
C ARG A 80 1.17 2.71 18.68
N GLU A 81 1.54 2.97 19.94
CA GLU A 81 0.62 2.85 21.06
C GLU A 81 -0.66 3.68 20.82
N GLY A 82 -1.83 3.08 21.11
CA GLY A 82 -3.14 3.69 20.90
C GLY A 82 -3.76 3.46 19.51
N ASN A 83 -2.99 3.02 18.53
CA ASN A 83 -3.52 2.59 17.23
C ASN A 83 -3.72 1.06 17.20
N THR A 84 -4.65 0.60 16.37
CA THR A 84 -4.86 -0.83 16.12
C THR A 84 -4.33 -1.19 14.73
N TYR A 85 -3.65 -2.33 14.63
CA TYR A 85 -3.08 -2.84 13.39
C TYR A 85 -3.67 -4.21 13.12
N THR A 86 -4.48 -4.31 12.07
CA THR A 86 -5.08 -5.57 11.63
C THR A 86 -4.24 -6.15 10.51
N TYR A 87 -3.77 -7.38 10.71
CA TYR A 87 -3.03 -8.14 9.71
C TYR A 87 -3.77 -9.42 9.41
N SER A 88 -4.09 -9.66 8.14
CA SER A 88 -4.82 -10.85 7.71
C SER A 88 -4.24 -11.40 6.41
N VAL A 89 -4.25 -12.73 6.34
CA VAL A 89 -3.89 -13.51 5.17
C VAL A 89 -5.00 -14.52 4.95
N GLU A 90 -5.78 -14.35 3.88
CA GLU A 90 -6.89 -15.26 3.56
C GLU A 90 -7.08 -15.34 2.04
N GLY A 91 -7.14 -16.56 1.49
CA GLY A 91 -7.49 -16.77 0.08
C GLY A 91 -6.58 -16.06 -0.93
N GLY A 92 -5.28 -15.92 -0.65
CA GLY A 92 -4.33 -15.20 -1.51
C GLY A 92 -4.39 -13.67 -1.38
N PHE A 93 -5.18 -13.15 -0.44
CA PHE A 93 -5.24 -11.74 -0.08
C PHE A 93 -4.43 -11.48 1.19
N LEU A 94 -3.41 -10.65 1.08
CA LEU A 94 -2.65 -10.12 2.21
C LEU A 94 -3.13 -8.70 2.51
N GLN A 95 -3.42 -8.42 3.78
CA GLN A 95 -3.87 -7.11 4.21
C GLN A 95 -3.17 -6.66 5.50
N LEU A 96 -2.76 -5.39 5.53
CA LEU A 96 -2.35 -4.65 6.72
C LEU A 96 -3.15 -3.34 6.78
N VAL A 97 -3.88 -3.12 7.88
CA VAL A 97 -4.69 -1.91 8.09
C VAL A 97 -4.42 -1.32 9.47
N GLU A 98 -3.98 -0.06 9.52
CA GLU A 98 -3.93 0.75 10.72
C GLU A 98 -5.26 1.50 10.92
N ARG A 99 -5.79 1.48 12.14
CA ARG A 99 -6.93 2.31 12.55
C ARG A 99 -6.57 3.08 13.81
N SER A 100 -6.95 4.35 13.85
CA SER A 100 -6.81 5.13 15.07
C SER A 100 -7.90 4.70 16.04
N SER A 101 -7.51 4.40 17.27
CA SER A 101 -8.46 4.14 18.35
C SER A 101 -8.80 5.40 19.14
N PHE A 102 -8.31 6.57 18.69
CA PHE A 102 -8.39 7.83 19.44
C PHE A 102 -9.51 8.74 18.91
N SER A 103 -10.24 9.36 19.84
CA SER A 103 -11.25 10.38 19.56
C SER A 103 -10.59 11.67 19.06
N LEU A 104 -11.15 12.31 18.03
CA LEU A 104 -10.66 13.55 17.38
C LEU A 104 -10.61 14.80 18.30
N PHE A 105 -10.90 14.66 19.60
CA PHE A 105 -10.98 15.77 20.56
C PHE A 105 -9.76 15.93 21.48
N SER A 106 -8.69 15.15 21.31
CA SER A 106 -7.58 15.08 22.29
C SER A 106 -6.16 15.32 21.74
N CYS A 107 -6.00 15.75 20.49
CA CYS A 107 -4.66 15.97 19.90
C CYS A 107 -4.17 17.42 20.07
N ARG A 108 -3.67 17.78 21.26
CA ARG A 108 -2.88 19.00 21.50
C ARG A 108 -1.41 18.60 21.69
N GLY A 109 -0.56 18.92 20.71
CA GLY A 109 0.91 18.85 20.88
C GLY A 109 1.64 17.59 20.39
N PHE A 110 1.10 16.80 19.46
CA PHE A 110 1.77 15.59 18.99
C PHE A 110 2.90 15.92 17.98
N ASN A 111 4.14 15.64 18.37
CA ASN A 111 5.30 15.64 17.45
C ASN A 111 5.21 14.41 16.55
N PHE A 112 4.57 14.60 15.40
CA PHE A 112 4.35 13.56 14.43
C PHE A 112 5.51 13.48 13.43
N ARG A 113 6.39 12.48 13.58
CA ARG A 113 7.39 12.14 12.55
C ARG A 113 6.84 11.01 11.67
N PRO A 114 6.73 11.22 10.35
CA PRO A 114 6.31 10.17 9.42
C PRO A 114 7.46 9.17 9.26
N GLU A 115 7.23 7.95 9.73
CA GLU A 115 8.13 6.82 9.50
C GLU A 115 7.84 6.18 8.14
N THR A 116 8.83 5.52 7.55
CA THR A 116 8.68 4.86 6.25
C THR A 116 8.47 3.36 6.42
N ALA A 117 7.23 2.91 6.21
CA ALA A 117 6.92 1.50 6.04
C ALA A 117 7.45 1.02 4.69
N LYS A 118 8.01 -0.19 4.66
CA LYS A 118 8.58 -0.80 3.46
C LYS A 118 7.83 -2.08 3.14
N LEU A 119 7.32 -2.17 1.93
CA LEU A 119 6.75 -3.38 1.35
C LEU A 119 7.75 -3.95 0.34
N TYR A 120 8.37 -5.07 0.68
CA TYR A 120 9.23 -5.82 -0.22
C TYR A 120 8.39 -6.88 -0.94
N LEU A 121 8.46 -6.90 -2.26
CA LEU A 121 7.74 -7.84 -3.12
C LEU A 121 8.72 -8.61 -4.01
N PRO A 122 8.49 -9.90 -4.28
CA PRO A 122 9.21 -10.62 -5.33
C PRO A 122 9.21 -9.84 -6.64
N ILE A 123 10.32 -9.88 -7.38
CA ILE A 123 10.49 -9.07 -8.60
C ILE A 123 9.51 -9.48 -9.72
N ASP A 124 9.12 -10.76 -9.71
CA ASP A 124 8.19 -11.41 -10.63
C ASP A 124 6.76 -11.46 -10.08
N TRP A 125 6.46 -10.75 -9.00
CA TRP A 125 5.11 -10.71 -8.45
C TRP A 125 4.22 -9.76 -9.29
N GLU A 126 3.21 -10.35 -9.94
CA GLU A 126 2.30 -9.69 -10.90
C GLU A 126 0.87 -9.53 -10.36
N GLY A 127 0.72 -9.18 -9.08
CA GLY A 127 -0.59 -9.10 -8.43
C GLY A 127 -1.27 -7.74 -8.47
N VAL A 128 -2.38 -7.65 -7.74
CA VAL A 128 -3.14 -6.42 -7.49
C VAL A 128 -2.59 -5.75 -6.23
N LEU A 129 -2.02 -4.56 -6.38
CA LEU A 129 -1.45 -3.80 -5.27
C LEU A 129 -2.29 -2.56 -4.98
N LYS A 130 -2.75 -2.46 -3.73
CA LYS A 130 -3.36 -1.25 -3.20
C LYS A 130 -2.57 -0.76 -1.99
N ILE A 131 -2.13 0.50 -2.02
CA ILE A 131 -1.45 1.14 -0.90
C ILE A 131 -2.13 2.47 -0.59
N GLU A 132 -2.41 2.71 0.69
CA GLU A 132 -3.13 3.87 1.16
C GLU A 132 -2.41 4.51 2.35
N SER A 133 -2.39 5.84 2.40
CA SER A 133 -1.99 6.59 3.58
C SER A 133 -2.96 7.73 3.89
N THR A 134 -3.02 8.23 5.13
CA THR A 134 -3.71 9.51 5.41
C THR A 134 -2.72 10.67 5.40
N ASN A 135 -1.52 10.50 5.94
CA ASN A 135 -0.54 11.57 6.13
C ASN A 135 0.85 11.25 5.60
N GLY A 136 1.03 10.10 4.94
CA GLY A 136 2.31 9.67 4.40
C GLY A 136 2.38 9.76 2.88
N SER A 137 3.60 9.92 2.39
CA SER A 137 3.93 9.80 0.98
C SER A 137 4.00 8.33 0.54
N LEU A 138 3.56 8.06 -0.68
CA LEU A 138 3.58 6.74 -1.30
C LEU A 138 4.61 6.71 -2.43
N LYS A 139 5.40 5.65 -2.51
CA LYS A 139 6.47 5.54 -3.50
C LYS A 139 6.59 4.13 -4.06
N LEU A 140 6.55 4.04 -5.39
CA LEU A 140 6.86 2.82 -6.15
C LEU A 140 7.72 3.19 -7.37
N GLU A 141 8.87 2.55 -7.50
CA GLU A 141 9.79 2.78 -8.62
C GLU A 141 10.30 1.46 -9.20
N ASN A 142 10.63 1.46 -10.50
CA ASN A 142 11.35 0.38 -11.20
C ASN A 142 10.66 -0.97 -11.07
N ARG A 143 9.37 -1.04 -11.40
CA ARG A 143 8.57 -2.25 -11.24
C ARG A 143 7.99 -2.72 -12.56
N ALA A 144 8.34 -3.94 -12.94
CA ALA A 144 7.73 -4.57 -14.10
C ALA A 144 6.41 -5.25 -13.69
N LYS A 145 5.40 -5.09 -14.55
CA LYS A 145 4.27 -6.01 -14.71
C LYS A 145 3.44 -6.30 -13.45
N LEU A 146 2.86 -5.26 -12.84
CA LEU A 146 1.76 -5.46 -11.89
C LEU A 146 0.46 -5.78 -12.62
N LYS A 147 -0.49 -6.47 -11.99
CA LYS A 147 -1.83 -6.61 -12.59
C LYS A 147 -2.61 -5.30 -12.52
N ARG A 148 -2.72 -4.74 -11.32
CA ARG A 148 -3.38 -3.46 -11.03
C ARG A 148 -2.65 -2.72 -9.94
N LEU A 149 -2.66 -1.39 -10.01
CA LEU A 149 -2.05 -0.53 -9.01
C LEU A 149 -3.00 0.59 -8.60
N THR A 150 -3.25 0.68 -7.30
CA THR A 150 -3.97 1.80 -6.68
C THR A 150 -3.11 2.40 -5.57
N MET A 151 -2.86 3.72 -5.63
CA MET A 151 -2.14 4.47 -4.60
C MET A 151 -2.98 5.67 -4.17
N GLU A 152 -3.39 5.74 -2.91
CA GLU A 152 -4.28 6.80 -2.42
C GLU A 152 -3.71 7.47 -1.16
N SER A 153 -3.69 8.80 -1.11
CA SER A 153 -3.34 9.49 0.13
C SER A 153 -4.19 10.74 0.40
N THR A 154 -4.44 11.09 1.66
CA THR A 154 -5.05 12.40 1.95
C THR A 154 -4.02 13.51 1.91
N ASN A 155 -2.81 13.26 2.44
CA ASN A 155 -1.73 14.24 2.51
C ASN A 155 -0.37 13.60 2.17
N GLY A 156 0.51 14.37 1.55
CA GLY A 156 1.88 13.95 1.25
C GLY A 156 2.19 14.04 -0.24
N SER A 157 2.80 13.00 -0.80
CA SER A 157 3.07 12.90 -2.23
C SER A 157 2.96 11.46 -2.70
N ILE A 158 2.60 11.26 -3.97
CA ILE A 158 2.66 9.95 -4.62
C ILE A 158 3.70 10.05 -5.73
N ILE A 159 4.70 9.17 -5.68
CA ILE A 159 5.76 9.05 -6.69
C ILE A 159 5.65 7.67 -7.32
N LEU A 160 5.35 7.65 -8.61
CA LEU A 160 5.30 6.46 -9.45
C LEU A 160 6.26 6.63 -10.63
N SER A 161 7.29 5.79 -10.73
CA SER A 161 8.28 5.94 -11.79
C SER A 161 8.80 4.63 -12.37
N ASN A 162 8.88 4.53 -13.70
CA ASN A 162 9.34 3.34 -14.44
C ASN A 162 8.53 2.09 -14.03
N VAL A 163 7.22 2.12 -14.27
CA VAL A 163 6.28 1.06 -13.87
C VAL A 163 5.43 0.58 -15.04
N GLU A 164 5.28 -0.73 -15.16
CA GLU A 164 4.39 -1.37 -16.14
C GLU A 164 3.24 -2.08 -15.41
N VAL A 165 2.01 -1.86 -15.86
CA VAL A 165 0.80 -2.45 -15.28
C VAL A 165 -0.07 -3.05 -16.38
N VAL A 166 -0.55 -4.28 -16.18
CA VAL A 166 -1.30 -5.04 -17.18
C VAL A 166 -2.67 -4.45 -17.43
N GLU A 167 -3.39 -4.09 -16.37
CA GLU A 167 -4.73 -3.50 -16.46
C GLU A 167 -4.57 -1.98 -16.28
N TYR A 168 -4.69 -1.47 -15.06
CA TYR A 168 -4.77 -0.02 -14.84
C TYR A 168 -3.98 0.49 -13.64
N VAL A 169 -3.74 1.80 -13.66
CA VAL A 169 -3.15 2.59 -12.57
C VAL A 169 -4.12 3.67 -12.11
N GLU A 170 -4.40 3.71 -10.81
CA GLU A 170 -5.21 4.75 -10.16
C GLU A 170 -4.41 5.44 -9.07
N LEU A 171 -4.21 6.75 -9.19
CA LEU A 171 -3.50 7.58 -8.22
C LEU A 171 -4.40 8.73 -7.77
N ASP A 172 -4.69 8.80 -6.48
CA ASP A 172 -5.49 9.87 -5.89
C ASP A 172 -4.77 10.49 -4.69
N ILE A 173 -4.67 11.83 -4.66
CA ILE A 173 -4.21 12.53 -3.47
C ILE A 173 -5.01 13.79 -3.17
N THR A 174 -5.55 13.95 -1.97
CA THR A 174 -6.34 15.16 -1.66
C THR A 174 -5.45 16.42 -1.59
N ASN A 175 -4.41 16.41 -0.76
CA ASN A 175 -3.52 17.56 -0.54
C ASN A 175 -2.06 17.14 -0.71
N GLY A 176 -1.51 17.38 -1.90
CA GLY A 176 -0.15 16.93 -2.18
C GLY A 176 0.20 16.93 -3.65
N SER A 177 1.39 16.40 -3.96
CA SER A 177 1.84 16.30 -5.34
C SER A 177 1.80 14.87 -5.86
N LEU A 178 1.36 14.71 -7.10
CA LEU A 178 1.53 13.49 -7.88
C LEU A 178 2.70 13.67 -8.85
N GLU A 179 3.63 12.72 -8.84
CA GLU A 179 4.67 12.59 -9.85
C GLU A 179 4.58 11.20 -10.49
N VAL A 180 4.22 11.17 -11.77
CA VAL A 180 4.06 9.96 -12.58
C VAL A 180 5.00 10.06 -13.76
N LYS A 181 5.92 9.10 -13.88
CA LYS A 181 6.98 9.14 -14.89
C LYS A 181 7.24 7.79 -15.52
N ARG A 182 7.23 7.68 -16.85
CA ARG A 182 7.51 6.42 -17.56
C ARG A 182 6.63 5.28 -17.06
N VAL A 183 5.32 5.45 -17.22
CA VAL A 183 4.32 4.46 -16.80
C VAL A 183 3.57 3.95 -18.01
N ASN A 184 3.45 2.64 -18.14
CA ASN A 184 2.61 2.00 -19.16
C ASN A 184 1.52 1.18 -18.47
N ALA A 185 0.26 1.37 -18.89
CA ALA A 185 -0.88 0.57 -18.44
C ALA A 185 -1.62 -0.04 -19.64
N GLY A 186 -2.07 -1.28 -19.55
CA GLY A 186 -2.79 -1.92 -20.65
C GLY A 186 -4.19 -1.36 -20.89
N GLU A 187 -4.80 -0.72 -19.89
CA GLU A 187 -6.15 -0.13 -19.95
C GLU A 187 -6.07 1.40 -19.76
N TYR A 188 -5.89 1.87 -18.52
CA TYR A 188 -5.91 3.32 -18.24
C TYR A 188 -4.97 3.75 -17.11
N VAL A 189 -4.67 5.05 -17.07
CA VAL A 189 -3.95 5.72 -15.98
C VAL A 189 -4.75 6.93 -15.52
N THR A 190 -5.09 7.00 -14.23
CA THR A 190 -5.64 8.22 -13.60
C THR A 190 -4.66 8.78 -12.57
N ALA A 191 -4.47 10.10 -12.62
CA ALA A 191 -3.65 10.86 -11.68
C ALA A 191 -4.43 12.11 -11.24
N GLU A 192 -5.08 12.03 -10.09
CA GLU A 192 -6.02 13.04 -9.60
C GLU A 192 -5.61 13.63 -8.25
N THR A 193 -5.77 14.95 -8.12
CA THR A 193 -5.62 15.63 -6.83
C THR A 193 -6.70 16.69 -6.62
N THR A 194 -6.96 17.09 -5.38
CA THR A 194 -7.80 18.26 -5.11
C THR A 194 -6.96 19.52 -4.99
N ASN A 195 -5.93 19.50 -4.13
CA ASN A 195 -5.11 20.65 -3.79
C ASN A 195 -3.62 20.32 -3.95
N GLY A 196 -3.13 20.40 -5.19
CA GLY A 196 -1.71 20.31 -5.44
C GLY A 196 -1.34 20.05 -6.90
N THR A 197 -0.07 19.74 -7.12
CA THR A 197 0.50 19.66 -8.47
C THR A 197 0.45 18.23 -8.99
N VAL A 198 -0.01 18.05 -10.22
CA VAL A 198 0.09 16.80 -10.96
C VAL A 198 1.17 16.93 -12.02
N ARG A 199 2.21 16.08 -11.96
CA ARG A 199 3.23 15.95 -13.00
C ARG A 199 3.12 14.57 -13.63
N VAL A 200 2.84 14.51 -14.91
CA VAL A 200 2.72 13.27 -15.69
C VAL A 200 3.65 13.37 -16.89
N ASP A 201 4.64 12.49 -16.98
CA ASP A 201 5.67 12.52 -18.01
C ASP A 201 5.93 11.13 -18.60
N ASN A 202 5.81 10.98 -19.92
CA ASN A 202 5.98 9.70 -20.62
C ASN A 202 5.02 8.63 -20.06
N VAL A 203 3.73 8.83 -20.23
CA VAL A 203 2.70 7.87 -19.78
C VAL A 203 1.90 7.37 -20.96
N GLU A 204 1.72 6.06 -21.03
CA GLU A 204 0.99 5.38 -22.08
C GLU A 204 -0.09 4.50 -21.47
N ALA A 205 -1.30 4.57 -22.03
CA ALA A 205 -2.37 3.63 -21.73
C ALA A 205 -3.20 3.35 -22.98
N ALA A 206 -3.78 2.16 -23.13
CA ALA A 206 -4.54 1.87 -24.34
C ALA A 206 -5.80 2.74 -24.45
N GLU A 207 -6.61 2.80 -23.40
CA GLU A 207 -7.93 3.44 -23.41
C GLU A 207 -7.85 4.92 -23.06
N TYR A 208 -7.38 5.27 -21.85
CA TYR A 208 -7.33 6.67 -21.44
C TYR A 208 -6.25 7.01 -20.43
N VAL A 209 -5.78 8.26 -20.50
CA VAL A 209 -4.94 8.88 -19.48
C VAL A 209 -5.64 10.14 -18.98
N THR A 210 -5.82 10.23 -17.66
CA THR A 210 -6.44 11.35 -16.97
C THR A 210 -5.44 11.99 -16.01
N ALA A 211 -5.28 13.31 -16.10
CA ALA A 211 -4.56 14.12 -15.12
C ALA A 211 -5.48 15.24 -14.63
N LYS A 212 -5.82 15.27 -13.33
CA LYS A 212 -6.76 16.25 -12.79
C LYS A 212 -6.28 16.90 -11.50
N THR A 213 -6.54 18.18 -11.36
CA THR A 213 -6.46 18.91 -10.09
C THR A 213 -7.68 19.81 -9.96
N THR A 214 -8.04 20.27 -8.77
CA THR A 214 -9.10 21.29 -8.59
C THR A 214 -8.52 22.66 -8.26
N ASN A 215 -7.47 22.70 -7.44
CA ASN A 215 -6.84 23.94 -6.97
C ASN A 215 -5.32 23.83 -7.10
N GLY A 216 -4.83 23.49 -8.29
CA GLY A 216 -3.42 23.25 -8.52
C GLY A 216 -2.96 23.42 -9.96
N GLU A 217 -1.76 22.92 -10.22
CA GLU A 217 -1.12 22.99 -11.54
C GLU A 217 -0.96 21.58 -12.11
N ILE A 218 -1.14 21.44 -13.43
CA ILE A 218 -0.81 20.22 -14.15
C ILE A 218 0.34 20.48 -15.11
N LYS A 219 1.36 19.61 -15.07
CA LYS A 219 2.40 19.51 -16.09
C LYS A 219 2.33 18.13 -16.71
N ALA A 220 1.93 18.07 -17.97
CA ALA A 220 1.77 16.83 -18.71
C ALA A 220 2.65 16.85 -19.97
N THR A 221 3.50 15.83 -20.14
CA THR A 221 4.36 15.67 -21.32
C THR A 221 4.35 14.23 -21.80
N ASN A 222 4.31 14.03 -23.13
CA ASN A 222 4.37 12.71 -23.77
C ASN A 222 3.32 11.72 -23.22
N LEU A 223 2.05 12.05 -23.39
CA LEU A 223 0.94 11.16 -23.04
C LEU A 223 0.39 10.47 -24.29
N VAL A 224 0.16 9.16 -24.22
CA VAL A 224 -0.35 8.34 -25.33
C VAL A 224 -1.53 7.52 -24.86
N SER A 225 -2.69 7.69 -25.50
CA SER A 225 -3.90 6.88 -25.30
C SER A 225 -4.97 7.20 -26.34
N GLU A 226 -6.03 6.40 -26.41
CA GLU A 226 -7.21 6.72 -27.24
C GLU A 226 -7.90 8.01 -26.78
N LYS A 227 -7.99 8.23 -25.46
CA LYS A 227 -8.61 9.42 -24.86
C LYS A 227 -7.68 10.07 -23.83
N LEU A 228 -7.61 11.40 -23.87
CA LEU A 228 -6.83 12.19 -22.92
C LEU A 228 -7.74 13.20 -22.23
N GLU A 229 -7.68 13.26 -20.91
CA GLU A 229 -8.39 14.27 -20.11
C GLU A 229 -7.41 14.97 -19.17
N ILE A 230 -7.28 16.30 -19.36
CA ILE A 230 -6.45 17.15 -18.50
C ILE A 230 -7.34 18.30 -18.02
N ALA A 231 -7.58 18.40 -16.71
CA ALA A 231 -8.46 19.42 -16.15
C ALA A 231 -7.94 19.98 -14.82
N THR A 232 -8.04 21.31 -14.66
CA THR A 232 -7.76 22.08 -13.44
C THR A 232 -9.04 22.72 -12.95
#